data_AF-A0A2M8D5K8-F1
#
_entry.id   AF-A0A2M8D5K8-F1
#
_cell.length_a   1.000
_cell.length_b   1.000
_cell.length_c   1.000
_cell.angle_alpha   90.00
_cell.angle_beta   90.00
_cell.angle_gamma   90.00
#
_symmetry.space_group_name_H-M   'P 1'
#
loop_
_entity.id
_entity.type
_entity.pdbx_description
1 polymer ?
#
loop_
_entity_poly.entity_id
_entity_poly.type
_entity_poly.pdbx_seq_one_letter_code
_entity_poly.pdbx_strand_id
1 'polypeptide(L)'
;MWNSYSATWTPKNVIDGVYSATFEIRVTIDDGEAANNTASLASSDTALDVKDPTLGGASIVVQASTTPASLMLSATDNSSLDMKIGLASDLSDGSWVSYTSGSTATLASDPDTVYAQFKDAFSNTSAIQSATTPDTPTAMMVQDITNTNTTPEEYRLFVAWGGY
;
A
#
# COMPACT_ATOMS: atom_id res chain seq x y z
N MET A 1 34.27 -27.64 -28.32
CA MET A 1 32.84 -27.27 -28.17
C MET A 1 32.60 -27.05 -26.69
N TRP A 2 31.85 -26.02 -26.31
CA TRP A 2 31.50 -25.73 -24.92
C TRP A 2 30.02 -26.00 -24.72
N ASN A 3 29.65 -26.64 -23.60
CA ASN A 3 28.26 -26.81 -23.21
C ASN A 3 27.79 -25.58 -22.46
N SER A 4 26.60 -25.09 -22.78
CA SER A 4 25.95 -24.00 -22.06
C SER A 4 24.90 -24.58 -21.10
N TYR A 5 24.92 -24.10 -19.86
CA TYR A 5 23.94 -24.46 -18.83
C TYR A 5 23.20 -23.20 -18.39
N SER A 6 21.93 -23.34 -18.06
CA SER A 6 21.09 -22.25 -17.55
C SER A 6 20.26 -22.74 -16.36
N ALA A 7 20.09 -21.88 -15.37
CA ALA A 7 19.19 -22.09 -14.25
C ALA A 7 18.32 -20.85 -14.06
N THR A 8 17.07 -21.05 -13.64
CA THR A 8 16.14 -19.98 -13.30
C THR A 8 15.74 -20.11 -11.85
N TRP A 9 15.76 -19.01 -11.10
CA TRP A 9 15.32 -18.96 -9.72
C TRP A 9 14.27 -17.87 -9.54
N THR A 10 13.21 -18.20 -8.80
CA THR A 10 12.15 -17.26 -8.41
C THR A 10 12.26 -17.02 -6.90
N PRO A 11 13.06 -16.02 -6.47
CA PRO A 11 13.42 -15.84 -5.06
C PRO A 11 12.21 -15.63 -4.15
N LYS A 12 11.19 -14.93 -4.62
CA LYS A 12 9.95 -14.66 -3.88
C LYS A 12 9.21 -15.94 -3.46
N ASN A 13 9.39 -17.06 -4.17
CA ASN A 13 8.76 -18.34 -3.78
C ASN A 13 9.47 -19.05 -2.62
N VAL A 14 10.67 -18.59 -2.22
CA VAL A 14 11.51 -19.27 -1.24
C VAL A 14 11.86 -18.36 -0.06
N ILE A 15 12.12 -17.09 -0.32
CA ILE A 15 12.60 -16.10 0.65
C ILE A 15 11.78 -14.81 0.61
N ASP A 16 10.46 -14.92 0.44
CA ASP A 16 9.56 -13.77 0.43
C ASP A 16 9.78 -12.85 1.65
N GLY A 17 9.62 -11.54 1.45
CA GLY A 17 9.84 -10.56 2.52
C GLY A 17 11.31 -10.24 2.84
N VAL A 18 12.26 -10.76 2.06
CA VAL A 18 13.69 -10.48 2.26
C VAL A 18 14.18 -9.34 1.36
N TYR A 19 14.95 -8.45 1.97
CA TYR A 19 15.83 -7.50 1.28
C TYR A 19 17.29 -7.78 1.66
N SER A 20 18.17 -7.82 0.67
CA SER A 20 19.62 -7.88 0.85
C SER A 20 20.32 -6.89 -0.06
N ALA A 21 21.21 -6.07 0.49
CA ALA A 21 22.05 -5.16 -0.30
C ALA A 21 23.27 -5.87 -0.94
N THR A 22 23.58 -7.10 -0.50
CA THR A 22 24.82 -7.83 -0.83
C THR A 22 24.50 -9.28 -1.21
N PHE A 23 23.61 -9.46 -2.20
CA PHE A 23 23.31 -10.77 -2.75
C PHE A 23 24.35 -11.15 -3.80
N GLU A 24 24.81 -12.41 -3.75
CA GLU A 24 25.74 -12.99 -4.71
C GLU A 24 25.21 -14.33 -5.23
N ILE A 25 25.55 -14.65 -6.48
CA ILE A 25 25.31 -15.96 -7.10
C ILE A 25 26.64 -16.69 -7.20
N ARG A 26 26.71 -17.90 -6.62
CA ARG A 26 27.87 -18.79 -6.76
C ARG A 26 27.59 -19.90 -7.75
N VAL A 27 28.51 -20.10 -8.68
CA VAL A 27 28.57 -21.28 -9.55
C VAL A 27 29.73 -22.14 -9.08
N THR A 28 29.46 -23.43 -8.89
CA THR A 28 30.47 -24.46 -8.63
C THR A 28 30.41 -25.48 -9.75
N ILE A 29 31.55 -25.74 -10.38
CA ILE A 29 31.71 -26.83 -11.35
C ILE A 29 32.41 -28.00 -10.66
N ASP A 30 32.04 -29.21 -11.06
CA ASP A 30 32.66 -30.47 -10.65
C ASP A 30 33.09 -31.22 -11.91
N ASP A 31 34.36 -31.58 -12.03
CA ASP A 31 34.90 -32.33 -13.17
C ASP A 31 34.88 -33.86 -12.99
N GLY A 32 34.47 -34.34 -11.82
CA GLY A 32 34.28 -35.76 -11.51
C GLY A 32 35.51 -36.51 -11.01
N GLU A 33 36.64 -35.82 -10.77
CA GLU A 33 37.87 -36.45 -10.25
C GLU A 33 37.78 -36.80 -8.75
N ALA A 34 38.67 -37.68 -8.27
CA ALA A 34 38.62 -38.15 -6.88
C ALA A 34 39.10 -37.12 -5.83
N ALA A 35 39.85 -36.11 -6.25
CA ALA A 35 40.36 -35.04 -5.38
C ALA A 35 40.53 -33.75 -6.17
N ASN A 36 40.29 -32.60 -5.53
CA ASN A 36 40.37 -31.26 -6.14
C ASN A 36 39.49 -31.11 -7.40
N ASN A 37 38.33 -31.77 -7.40
CA ASN A 37 37.43 -31.87 -8.55
C ASN A 37 36.51 -30.66 -8.74
N THR A 38 36.53 -29.70 -7.80
CA THR A 38 35.61 -28.55 -7.85
C THR A 38 36.33 -27.22 -8.01
N ALA A 39 35.73 -26.33 -8.79
CA ALA A 39 36.09 -24.92 -8.88
C ALA A 39 34.83 -24.07 -8.70
N SER A 40 34.96 -22.92 -8.05
CA SER A 40 33.82 -22.02 -7.80
C SER A 40 34.14 -20.58 -8.15
N LEU A 41 33.13 -19.85 -8.60
CA LEU A 41 33.18 -18.40 -8.78
C LEU A 41 31.87 -17.78 -8.27
N ALA A 42 31.98 -16.62 -7.62
CA ALA A 42 30.83 -15.81 -7.22
C ALA A 42 30.68 -14.61 -8.15
N SER A 43 29.44 -14.16 -8.36
CA SER A 43 29.18 -12.83 -8.93
C SER A 43 29.67 -11.74 -7.97
N SER A 44 29.72 -10.49 -8.44
CA SER A 44 29.78 -9.35 -7.54
C SER A 44 28.49 -9.22 -6.72
N ASP A 45 28.56 -8.48 -5.62
CA ASP A 45 27.39 -8.04 -4.86
C ASP A 45 26.38 -7.30 -5.75
N THR A 46 25.11 -7.61 -5.54
CA THR A 46 23.97 -6.86 -6.06
C THR A 46 22.86 -6.78 -5.03
N ALA A 47 21.98 -5.77 -5.14
CA ALA A 47 20.77 -5.74 -4.33
C ALA A 47 19.78 -6.82 -4.83
N LEU A 48 19.17 -7.52 -3.87
CA LEU A 48 18.02 -8.40 -4.08
C LEU A 48 16.89 -7.90 -3.18
N ASP A 49 15.76 -7.56 -3.79
CA ASP A 49 14.55 -7.19 -3.05
C ASP A 49 13.36 -8.02 -3.51
N VAL A 50 12.83 -8.83 -2.60
CA VAL A 50 11.57 -9.56 -2.78
C VAL A 50 10.55 -9.20 -1.71
N LYS A 51 10.81 -8.15 -0.93
CA LYS A 51 9.95 -7.69 0.15
C LYS A 51 8.98 -6.64 -0.39
N ASP A 52 7.69 -6.85 -0.16
CA ASP A 52 6.68 -5.86 -0.55
C ASP A 52 6.79 -4.58 0.29
N PRO A 53 6.30 -3.43 -0.24
CA PRO A 53 6.11 -2.22 0.55
C PRO A 53 5.30 -2.47 1.82
N THR A 54 5.74 -1.88 2.93
CA THR A 54 5.03 -1.97 4.22
C THR A 54 3.95 -0.90 4.29
N LEU A 55 2.71 -1.30 4.52
CA LEU A 55 1.57 -0.40 4.71
C LEU A 55 1.55 0.20 6.13
N GLY A 56 1.18 1.47 6.24
CA GLY A 56 0.87 2.10 7.52
C GLY A 56 -0.45 1.60 8.11
N GLY A 57 -0.70 1.88 9.39
CA GLY A 57 -1.92 1.41 10.09
C GLY A 57 -3.23 1.90 9.45
N ALA A 58 -3.24 3.17 8.99
CA ALA A 58 -4.25 3.69 8.07
C ALA A 58 -3.54 4.02 6.75
N SER A 59 -3.47 3.04 5.86
CA SER A 59 -2.75 3.12 4.58
C SER A 59 -3.35 4.14 3.61
N ILE A 60 -4.66 4.38 3.71
CA ILE A 60 -5.41 5.42 3.01
C ILE A 60 -6.44 6.05 3.95
N VAL A 61 -6.51 7.37 3.94
CA VAL A 61 -7.56 8.18 4.56
C VAL A 61 -8.10 9.13 3.51
N VAL A 62 -9.43 9.16 3.35
CA VAL A 62 -10.12 10.05 2.40
C VAL A 62 -10.87 11.11 3.18
N GLN A 63 -10.54 12.38 2.93
CA GLN A 63 -11.26 13.52 3.48
C GLN A 63 -12.10 14.17 2.38
N ALA A 64 -13.39 13.89 2.40
CA ALA A 64 -14.36 14.36 1.39
C ALA A 64 -14.97 15.74 1.70
N SER A 65 -14.42 16.49 2.65
CA SER A 65 -14.91 17.85 2.98
C SER A 65 -14.49 18.93 1.95
N THR A 66 -13.76 18.55 0.91
CA THR A 66 -13.30 19.41 -0.18
C THR A 66 -13.52 18.73 -1.53
N THR A 67 -13.53 19.52 -2.61
CA THR A 67 -13.60 18.99 -3.98
C THR A 67 -12.41 19.54 -4.78
N PRO A 68 -11.44 18.70 -5.21
CA PRO A 68 -11.37 17.25 -4.97
C PRO A 68 -11.12 16.88 -3.49
N ALA A 69 -11.45 15.64 -3.13
CA ALA A 69 -11.22 15.09 -1.79
C ALA A 69 -9.71 14.98 -1.52
N SER A 70 -9.29 15.28 -0.29
CA SER A 70 -7.89 15.14 0.13
C SER A 70 -7.60 13.71 0.55
N LEU A 71 -6.45 13.19 0.14
CA LEU A 71 -5.98 11.85 0.50
C LEU A 71 -4.74 11.94 1.38
N MET A 72 -4.72 11.17 2.46
CA MET A 72 -3.50 10.86 3.21
C MET A 72 -3.14 9.40 2.98
N LEU A 73 -1.91 9.16 2.56
CA LEU A 73 -1.39 7.84 2.19
C LEU A 73 -0.22 7.49 3.10
N SER A 74 -0.14 6.22 3.48
CA SER A 74 0.90 5.74 4.38
C SER A 74 1.44 4.39 3.91
N ALA A 75 2.64 4.44 3.31
CA ALA A 75 3.46 3.29 2.99
C ALA A 75 4.94 3.64 3.19
N THR A 76 5.75 2.64 3.51
CA THR A 76 7.20 2.75 3.63
C THR A 76 7.89 1.58 2.95
N ASP A 77 9.11 1.83 2.47
CA ASP A 77 9.97 0.79 1.94
C ASP A 77 11.46 1.14 2.13
N ASN A 78 12.37 0.19 1.83
CA ASN A 78 13.81 0.42 1.83
C ASN A 78 14.27 1.16 0.55
N SER A 79 13.41 1.24 -0.47
CA SER A 79 13.67 1.82 -1.77
C SER A 79 12.63 2.90 -2.11
N SER A 80 12.77 3.54 -3.27
CA SER A 80 11.77 4.51 -3.75
C SER A 80 10.43 3.83 -4.01
N LEU A 81 9.35 4.52 -3.66
CA LEU A 81 7.99 4.07 -3.90
C LEU A 81 7.32 4.81 -5.06
N ASP A 82 6.54 4.06 -5.81
CA ASP A 82 5.44 4.54 -6.65
C ASP A 82 4.10 4.20 -5.99
N MET A 83 3.07 4.96 -6.34
CA MET A 83 1.68 4.72 -5.94
C MET A 83 0.75 4.74 -7.15
N LYS A 84 -0.37 4.04 -7.02
CA LYS A 84 -1.47 4.03 -8.00
C LYS A 84 -2.77 4.26 -7.23
N ILE A 85 -3.59 5.20 -7.67
CA ILE A 85 -4.85 5.60 -7.02
C ILE A 85 -5.96 5.57 -8.08
N GLY A 86 -7.16 5.14 -7.69
CA GLY A 86 -8.33 5.07 -8.56
C GLY A 86 -9.62 4.84 -7.77
N LEU A 87 -10.75 4.80 -8.49
CA LEU A 87 -12.07 4.46 -7.97
C LEU A 87 -12.47 3.01 -8.34
N ALA A 88 -11.81 2.41 -9.34
CA ALA A 88 -11.99 1.00 -9.63
C ALA A 88 -11.25 0.13 -8.61
N SER A 89 -11.90 -0.94 -8.14
CA SER A 89 -11.33 -1.84 -7.13
C SER A 89 -10.06 -2.59 -7.57
N ASP A 90 -9.84 -2.68 -8.88
CA ASP A 90 -8.64 -3.26 -9.50
C ASP A 90 -7.63 -2.19 -9.96
N LEU A 91 -7.92 -0.92 -9.67
CA LEU A 91 -7.16 0.24 -10.11
C LEU A 91 -6.96 0.31 -11.63
N SER A 92 -7.85 -0.28 -12.43
CA SER A 92 -7.77 -0.22 -13.90
C SER A 92 -7.87 1.21 -14.46
N ASP A 93 -8.43 2.13 -13.69
CA ASP A 93 -8.57 3.56 -13.96
C ASP A 93 -7.39 4.42 -13.42
N GLY A 94 -6.51 3.83 -12.61
CA GLY A 94 -5.34 4.49 -12.05
C GLY A 94 -4.09 4.36 -12.93
N SER A 95 -3.09 5.19 -12.67
CA SER A 95 -1.73 5.08 -13.24
C SER A 95 -0.68 5.14 -12.15
N TRP A 96 0.45 4.44 -12.35
CA TRP A 96 1.59 4.53 -11.44
C TRP A 96 2.22 5.91 -11.53
N VAL A 97 2.38 6.56 -10.39
CA VAL A 97 3.07 7.84 -10.21
C VAL A 97 4.00 7.74 -9.00
N SER A 98 4.99 8.63 -8.90
CA SER A 98 5.86 8.65 -7.72
C SER A 98 5.05 8.86 -6.43
N TYR A 99 5.40 8.10 -5.39
CA TYR A 99 4.68 8.17 -4.11
C TYR A 99 4.84 9.52 -3.43
N THR A 100 3.72 10.03 -2.92
CA THR A 100 3.64 11.15 -1.99
C THR A 100 2.69 10.78 -0.85
N SER A 101 2.93 11.29 0.36
CA SER A 101 2.05 11.05 1.50
C SER A 101 0.70 11.77 1.41
N GLY A 102 0.58 12.73 0.49
CA GLY A 102 -0.65 13.46 0.20
C GLY A 102 -0.99 13.45 -1.28
N SER A 103 -2.27 13.30 -1.61
CA SER A 103 -2.81 13.37 -2.97
C SER A 103 -4.26 13.86 -2.94
N THR A 104 -4.95 13.85 -4.09
CA THR A 104 -6.36 14.21 -4.19
C THR A 104 -7.11 13.23 -5.09
N ALA A 105 -8.39 13.00 -4.81
CA ALA A 105 -9.29 12.21 -5.67
C ALA A 105 -10.59 12.99 -5.97
N THR A 106 -11.06 12.90 -7.21
CA THR A 106 -12.39 13.38 -7.57
C THR A 106 -13.37 12.23 -7.38
N LEU A 107 -14.26 12.35 -6.41
CA LEU A 107 -15.26 11.33 -6.10
C LEU A 107 -16.42 11.38 -7.11
N ALA A 108 -17.00 10.23 -7.42
CA ALA A 108 -18.11 10.05 -8.35
C ALA A 108 -19.48 9.94 -7.66
N SER A 109 -19.51 9.54 -6.39
CA SER A 109 -20.74 9.36 -5.60
C SER A 109 -20.59 9.86 -4.16
N ASP A 110 -21.68 9.77 -3.41
CA ASP A 110 -21.73 10.05 -1.97
C ASP A 110 -22.62 8.97 -1.32
N PRO A 111 -22.01 7.96 -0.65
CA PRO A 111 -20.58 7.80 -0.39
C PRO A 111 -19.82 7.31 -1.64
N ASP A 112 -18.49 7.39 -1.62
CA ASP A 112 -17.62 6.81 -2.65
C ASP A 112 -16.40 6.12 -2.03
N THR A 113 -15.76 5.21 -2.78
CA THR A 113 -14.60 4.43 -2.35
C THR A 113 -13.39 4.73 -3.21
N VAL A 114 -12.31 5.16 -2.56
CA VAL A 114 -11.00 5.36 -3.20
C VAL A 114 -10.13 4.14 -2.91
N TYR A 115 -9.45 3.65 -3.94
CA TYR A 115 -8.49 2.55 -3.87
C TYR A 115 -7.06 3.06 -4.08
N ALA A 116 -6.08 2.43 -3.45
CA ALA A 116 -4.66 2.71 -3.64
C ALA A 116 -3.78 1.46 -3.56
N GLN A 117 -2.69 1.45 -4.30
CA GLN A 117 -1.64 0.42 -4.24
C GLN A 117 -0.26 1.06 -4.31
N PHE A 118 0.73 0.43 -3.68
CA PHE A 118 2.11 0.91 -3.63
C PHE A 118 3.04 -0.11 -4.29
N LYS A 119 4.11 0.38 -4.93
CA LYS A 119 5.10 -0.44 -5.63
C LYS A 119 6.49 0.10 -5.37
N ASP A 120 7.43 -0.78 -5.10
CA ASP A 120 8.83 -0.42 -4.88
C ASP A 120 9.64 -0.31 -6.19
N ALA A 121 10.94 -0.02 -6.08
CA ALA A 121 11.84 0.07 -7.23
C ALA A 121 12.08 -1.28 -7.93
N PHE A 122 11.79 -2.40 -7.27
CA PHE A 122 11.99 -3.77 -7.75
C PHE A 122 10.70 -4.40 -8.28
N SER A 123 9.62 -3.61 -8.40
CA SER A 123 8.29 -4.03 -8.84
C SER A 123 7.55 -4.98 -7.90
N ASN A 124 7.95 -5.07 -6.64
CA ASN A 124 7.11 -5.67 -5.59
C ASN A 124 5.94 -4.72 -5.29
N THR A 125 4.75 -5.27 -5.07
CA THR A 125 3.52 -4.49 -4.90
C THR A 125 2.83 -4.84 -3.60
N SER A 126 2.31 -3.84 -2.90
CA SER A 126 1.41 -4.08 -1.77
C SER A 126 0.07 -4.69 -2.22
N ALA A 127 -0.72 -5.18 -1.27
CA ALA A 127 -2.15 -5.35 -1.50
C ALA A 127 -2.81 -4.00 -1.85
N ILE A 128 -3.90 -4.05 -2.63
CA ILE A 128 -4.76 -2.87 -2.85
C ILE A 128 -5.47 -2.55 -1.54
N GLN A 129 -5.49 -1.27 -1.18
CA GLN A 129 -6.14 -0.73 0.00
C GLN A 129 -7.28 0.19 -0.42
N SER A 130 -8.26 0.40 0.44
CA SER A 130 -9.39 1.26 0.14
C SER A 130 -9.93 1.98 1.37
N ALA A 131 -10.53 3.14 1.14
CA ALA A 131 -11.33 3.84 2.13
C ALA A 131 -12.60 4.39 1.49
N THR A 132 -13.73 4.15 2.15
CA THR A 132 -15.05 4.64 1.76
C THR A 132 -15.38 5.87 2.59
N THR A 133 -15.86 6.92 1.93
CA THR A 133 -16.31 8.14 2.62
C THR A 133 -17.60 7.85 3.39
N PRO A 134 -17.87 8.54 4.50
CA PRO A 134 -19.21 8.52 5.08
C PRO A 134 -20.19 9.23 4.15
N ASP A 135 -21.46 8.85 4.22
CA ASP A 135 -22.55 9.54 3.53
C ASP A 135 -22.69 10.97 4.08
N THR A 136 -23.03 11.93 3.23
CA THR A 136 -23.42 13.27 3.70
C THR A 136 -24.72 13.19 4.52
N PRO A 137 -24.72 13.67 5.79
CA PRO A 137 -25.93 13.73 6.60
C PRO A 137 -27.03 14.55 5.92
N THR A 138 -28.25 14.01 5.89
CA THR A 138 -29.45 14.72 5.42
C THR A 138 -30.45 14.91 6.56
N ALA A 139 -31.49 15.71 6.34
CA ALA A 139 -32.57 15.92 7.31
C ALA A 139 -32.09 16.26 8.74
N MET A 140 -31.07 17.11 8.84
CA MET A 140 -30.52 17.59 10.11
C MET A 140 -31.62 18.21 10.97
N MET A 141 -31.75 17.70 12.20
CA MET A 141 -32.61 18.23 13.24
C MET A 141 -31.74 18.64 14.43
N VAL A 142 -31.94 19.87 14.89
CA VAL A 142 -31.34 20.38 16.12
C VAL A 142 -32.49 20.86 17.01
N GLN A 143 -32.58 20.30 18.22
CA GLN A 143 -33.61 20.65 19.19
C GLN A 143 -32.99 20.94 20.55
N ASP A 144 -33.35 22.09 21.11
CA ASP A 144 -33.11 22.38 22.53
C ASP A 144 -34.03 21.53 23.40
N ILE A 145 -33.44 20.76 24.31
CA ILE A 145 -34.13 19.90 25.26
C ILE A 145 -33.73 20.26 26.71
N THR A 146 -33.43 21.54 26.95
CA THR A 146 -33.15 22.10 28.27
C THR A 146 -34.30 21.84 29.23
N ASN A 147 -33.94 21.42 30.44
CA ASN A 147 -34.86 21.22 31.56
C ASN A 147 -34.46 22.11 32.73
N THR A 148 -35.16 23.23 32.88
CA THR A 148 -34.99 24.17 34.00
C THR A 148 -35.75 23.74 35.27
N ASN A 149 -36.42 22.59 35.25
CA ASN A 149 -37.17 22.06 36.39
C ASN A 149 -36.36 21.08 37.25
N THR A 150 -35.06 20.92 37.00
CA THR A 150 -34.12 20.14 37.82
C THR A 150 -33.20 21.06 38.60
N THR A 151 -32.62 20.57 39.71
CA THR A 151 -31.56 21.27 40.46
C THR A 151 -30.34 20.36 40.55
N PRO A 152 -29.24 20.66 39.83
CA PRO A 152 -29.06 21.81 38.93
C PRO A 152 -29.92 21.72 37.66
N GLU A 153 -30.16 22.86 37.02
CA GLU A 153 -30.80 22.92 35.70
C GLU A 153 -29.97 22.12 34.68
N GLU A 154 -30.64 21.39 33.79
CA GLU A 154 -29.98 20.59 32.77
C GLU A 154 -30.08 21.27 31.40
N TYR A 155 -28.95 21.68 30.83
CA TYR A 155 -28.88 22.26 29.48
C TYR A 155 -28.39 21.21 28.49
N ARG A 156 -29.23 20.84 27.52
CA ARG A 156 -28.92 19.78 26.56
C ARG A 156 -29.40 20.17 25.17
N LEU A 157 -28.62 19.82 24.17
CA LEU A 157 -29.00 19.87 22.76
C LEU A 157 -29.13 18.45 22.22
N PHE A 158 -30.23 18.18 21.53
CA PHE A 158 -30.41 16.97 20.75
C PHE A 158 -30.09 17.28 19.28
N VAL A 159 -29.21 16.49 18.69
CA VAL A 159 -28.84 16.58 17.28
C VAL A 159 -29.10 15.22 16.65
N ALA A 160 -29.87 15.21 15.56
CA ALA A 160 -30.15 14.02 14.77
C ALA A 160 -30.01 14.34 13.27
N TRP A 161 -29.70 13.30 12.49
CA TRP A 161 -29.60 13.38 11.04
C TRP A 161 -30.01 12.02 10.45
N GLY A 162 -30.44 12.04 9.19
CA GLY A 162 -30.61 10.85 8.37
C GLY A 162 -29.35 10.52 7.58
N GLY A 163 -29.20 9.25 7.22
CA GLY A 163 -28.39 8.80 6.08
C GLY A 163 -29.29 8.55 4.88
N TYR A 164 -28.70 8.39 3.69
CA TYR A 164 -29.41 7.90 2.51
C TYR A 164 -29.66 6.39 2.60
#